data_AF-A0A3M1M1Q8-F1
#
_entry.id   AF-A0A3M1M1Q8-F1
#
_cell.length_a   1.000
_cell.length_b   1.000
_cell.length_c   1.000
_cell.angle_alpha   90.00
_cell.angle_beta   90.00
_cell.angle_gamma   90.00
#
_symmetry.space_group_name_H-M   'P 1'
#
loop_
_entity.id
_entity.type
_entity.pdbx_description
1 polymer ?
#
loop_
_entity_poly.entity_id
_entity_poly.type
_entity_poly.pdbx_seq_one_letter_code
_entity_poly.pdbx_strand_id
1 'polypeptide(L)'
;MGHKIARLVYNESRRYLEACEREILELEMKYGMSFEEFQRRLQAGELGDPFSYPLEEDAMRWEDLIAEKAHWLAQLKRIASQERK
;
A
#
# COMPACT_ATOMS: atom_id res chain seq x y z
N MET A 1 11.77 7.30 29.11
CA MET A 1 11.32 6.00 28.59
C MET A 1 10.52 6.11 27.29
N GLY A 2 9.75 7.19 27.06
CA GLY A 2 8.94 7.38 25.84
C GLY A 2 9.69 7.50 24.50
N HIS A 3 10.88 8.12 24.47
CA HIS A 3 11.63 8.30 23.20
C HIS A 3 12.06 6.99 22.53
N LYS A 4 12.44 5.96 23.31
CA LYS A 4 12.81 4.66 22.75
C LYS A 4 11.62 3.98 22.08
N ILE A 5 10.45 4.04 22.71
CA ILE A 5 9.20 3.46 22.17
C ILE A 5 8.80 4.21 20.89
N ALA A 6 8.81 5.54 20.90
CA ALA A 6 8.50 6.35 19.71
C ALA A 6 9.42 6.02 18.52
N ARG A 7 10.73 5.84 18.78
CA ARG A 7 11.70 5.47 17.74
C ARG A 7 11.48 4.06 17.18
N LEU A 8 11.10 3.11 18.04
CA LEU A 8 10.75 1.75 17.59
C LEU A 8 9.51 1.78 16.72
N VAL A 9 8.45 2.47 17.14
CA VAL A 9 7.22 2.62 16.36
C VAL A 9 7.49 3.31 15.02
N TYR A 10 8.30 4.38 15.01
CA TYR A 10 8.69 5.06 13.76
C TYR A 10 9.39 4.12 12.78
N ASN A 11 10.40 3.37 13.26
CA ASN A 11 11.14 2.43 12.43
C ASN A 11 10.25 1.31 11.88
N GLU A 12 9.33 0.80 12.71
CA GLU A 12 8.43 -0.26 12.29
C GLU A 12 7.38 0.23 11.30
N SER A 13 6.77 1.39 11.53
CA SER A 13 5.86 2.03 10.55
C SER A 13 6.55 2.29 9.21
N ARG A 14 7.84 2.63 9.23
CA ARG A 14 8.62 2.79 8.00
C ARG A 14 8.85 1.45 7.29
N ARG A 15 9.14 0.38 8.02
CA ARG A 15 9.28 -0.97 7.44
C ARG A 15 7.99 -1.45 6.80
N TYR A 16 6.84 -1.21 7.43
CA TYR A 16 5.55 -1.54 6.83
C TYR A 16 5.29 -0.73 5.56
N LEU A 17 5.59 0.58 5.57
CA LEU A 17 5.50 1.39 4.35
C LEU A 17 6.37 0.84 3.22
N GLU A 18 7.64 0.52 3.49
CA GLU A 18 8.57 -0.07 2.52
C GLU A 18 8.08 -1.45 2.02
N ALA A 19 7.38 -2.22 2.85
CA ALA A 19 6.76 -3.49 2.44
C ALA A 19 5.58 -3.25 1.49
N CYS A 20 4.66 -2.34 1.84
CA CYS A 20 3.53 -1.99 0.97
C CYS A 20 4.02 -1.50 -0.41
N GLU A 21 5.03 -0.64 -0.44
CA GLU A 21 5.56 -0.09 -1.70
C GLU A 21 6.19 -1.14 -2.60
N ARG A 22 6.88 -2.14 -2.01
CA ARG A 22 7.43 -3.26 -2.77
C ARG A 22 6.34 -4.14 -3.37
N GLU A 23 5.31 -4.46 -2.60
CA GLU A 23 4.23 -5.33 -3.09
C GLU A 23 3.37 -4.62 -4.14
N ILE A 24 3.13 -3.30 -3.99
CA ILE A 24 2.54 -2.48 -5.06
C ILE A 24 3.37 -2.57 -6.34
N LEU A 25 4.70 -2.41 -6.24
CA LEU A 25 5.58 -2.51 -7.41
C LEU A 25 5.53 -3.90 -8.05
N GLU A 26 5.44 -4.97 -7.26
CA GLU A 26 5.29 -6.34 -7.77
C GLU A 26 4.00 -6.51 -8.59
N LEU A 27 2.89 -5.92 -8.13
CA LEU A 27 1.63 -5.89 -8.87
C LEU A 27 1.70 -5.01 -10.13
N GLU A 28 2.35 -3.85 -10.05
CA GLU A 28 2.62 -2.99 -11.22
C GLU A 28 3.45 -3.72 -12.28
N MET A 29 4.44 -4.49 -11.86
CA MET A 29 5.26 -5.32 -12.75
C MET A 29 4.46 -6.49 -13.34
N LYS A 30 3.60 -7.14 -12.53
CA LYS A 30 2.75 -8.25 -12.96
C LYS A 30 1.78 -7.83 -14.07
N TYR A 31 1.16 -6.66 -13.92
CA TYR A 31 0.14 -6.17 -14.83
C TYR A 31 0.66 -5.16 -15.88
N GLY A 32 1.87 -4.66 -15.72
CA GLY A 32 2.48 -3.67 -16.61
C GLY A 32 1.77 -2.32 -16.60
N MET A 33 1.08 -1.98 -15.51
CA MET A 33 0.26 -0.76 -15.39
C MET A 33 0.11 -0.32 -13.92
N SER A 34 -0.29 0.93 -13.71
CA SER A 34 -0.61 1.44 -12.37
C SER A 34 -1.94 0.88 -11.85
N PHE A 35 -2.18 0.99 -10.54
CA PHE A 35 -3.45 0.61 -9.92
C PHE A 35 -4.66 1.32 -10.55
N GLU A 36 -4.54 2.61 -10.85
CA GLU A 36 -5.63 3.40 -11.47
C GLU A 36 -5.98 2.87 -12.87
N GLU A 37 -4.96 2.54 -13.67
CA GLU A 37 -5.15 1.95 -14.99
C GLU A 37 -5.75 0.54 -14.89
N PHE A 38 -5.25 -0.27 -13.94
CA PHE A 38 -5.75 -1.61 -13.65
C PHE A 38 -7.24 -1.58 -13.29
N GLN A 39 -7.65 -0.74 -12.33
CA GLN A 39 -9.05 -0.57 -11.93
C GLN A 39 -9.93 -0.17 -13.12
N ARG A 40 -9.47 0.77 -13.95
CA ARG A 40 -10.22 1.21 -15.13
C ARG A 40 -10.43 0.06 -16.12
N ARG A 41 -9.38 -0.70 -16.43
CA ARG A 41 -9.47 -1.84 -17.38
C ARG A 41 -10.26 -3.02 -16.81
N LEU A 42 -10.17 -3.25 -15.51
CA LEU A 42 -10.95 -4.27 -14.81
C LEU A 42 -12.46 -3.97 -14.92
N GLN A 43 -12.86 -2.73 -14.65
CA GLN A 43 -14.25 -2.28 -14.77
C GLN A 43 -14.75 -2.30 -16.23
N ALA A 44 -13.86 -2.07 -17.20
CA ALA A 44 -14.17 -2.17 -18.62
C ALA A 44 -14.23 -3.63 -19.14
N GLY A 45 -13.85 -4.62 -18.33
CA GLY A 45 -13.79 -6.03 -18.73
C GLY A 45 -12.62 -6.36 -19.68
N GLU A 46 -11.60 -5.50 -19.72
CA GLU A 46 -10.46 -5.61 -20.65
C GLU A 46 -9.34 -6.53 -20.14
N LEU A 47 -9.38 -6.93 -18.86
CA LEU A 47 -8.38 -7.77 -18.21
C LEU A 47 -8.75 -9.27 -18.18
N GLY A 48 -9.85 -9.64 -18.85
CA GLY A 48 -10.41 -11.00 -18.81
C GLY A 48 -11.63 -11.07 -17.89
N ASP A 49 -11.92 -12.26 -17.35
CA ASP A 49 -13.02 -12.46 -16.40
C ASP A 49 -12.67 -11.77 -15.06
N PRO A 50 -13.36 -10.66 -14.68
CA PRO A 50 -13.10 -9.92 -13.45
C PRO A 50 -13.33 -10.75 -12.19
N PHE A 51 -14.12 -11.83 -12.30
CA PHE A 51 -14.43 -12.76 -11.21
C PHE A 51 -13.54 -14.00 -11.23
N SER A 52 -12.49 -14.01 -12.05
CA SER A 52 -11.45 -15.02 -11.92
C SER A 52 -10.74 -14.81 -10.58
N TYR A 53 -10.68 -15.87 -9.77
CA TYR A 53 -10.12 -15.81 -8.42
C TYR A 53 -8.76 -15.09 -8.32
N PRO A 54 -7.79 -15.29 -9.24
CA PRO A 54 -6.51 -14.56 -9.17
C PRO A 54 -6.64 -13.05 -9.41
N LEU A 55 -7.54 -12.64 -10.32
CA LEU A 55 -7.72 -11.23 -10.67
C LEU A 55 -8.49 -10.48 -9.59
N GLU A 56 -9.50 -11.13 -9.00
CA GLU A 56 -10.23 -10.63 -7.83
C GLU A 56 -9.31 -10.49 -6.61
N GLU A 57 -8.51 -11.52 -6.32
CA GLU A 57 -7.53 -11.52 -5.22
C GLU A 57 -6.50 -10.39 -5.37
N ASP A 58 -5.91 -10.24 -6.56
CA ASP A 58 -4.96 -9.17 -6.82
C ASP A 58 -5.61 -7.78 -6.72
N ALA A 59 -6.83 -7.62 -7.22
CA ALA A 59 -7.55 -6.35 -7.16
C ALA A 59 -7.83 -5.93 -5.70
N MET A 60 -8.34 -6.87 -4.90
CA MET A 60 -8.58 -6.65 -3.46
C MET A 60 -7.27 -6.35 -2.72
N ARG A 61 -6.23 -7.13 -2.98
CA ARG A 61 -4.93 -6.93 -2.32
C ARG A 61 -4.32 -5.58 -2.67
N TRP A 62 -4.42 -5.16 -3.92
CA TRP A 62 -3.88 -3.88 -4.36
C TRP A 62 -4.63 -2.71 -3.71
N GLU A 63 -5.96 -2.79 -3.61
CA GLU A 63 -6.77 -1.79 -2.92
C GLU A 63 -6.39 -1.67 -1.44
N ASP A 64 -6.24 -2.82 -0.76
CA ASP A 64 -5.78 -2.87 0.63
C ASP A 64 -4.40 -2.20 0.79
N LEU A 65 -3.46 -2.51 -0.10
CA LEU A 65 -2.11 -1.94 -0.08
C LEU A 65 -2.10 -0.41 -0.25
N ILE A 66 -2.98 0.14 -1.09
CA ILE A 66 -3.12 1.60 -1.26
C ILE A 66 -3.61 2.25 0.05
N ALA A 67 -4.62 1.66 0.68
CA ALA A 67 -5.15 2.13 1.96
C ALA A 67 -4.11 2.00 3.09
N GLU A 68 -3.40 0.88 3.14
CA GLU A 68 -2.37 0.58 4.14
C GLU A 68 -1.18 1.53 4.01
N LYS A 69 -0.71 1.79 2.78
CA LYS A 69 0.31 2.80 2.48
C LYS A 69 -0.09 4.18 3.00
N ALA A 70 -1.33 4.61 2.72
CA ALA A 70 -1.84 5.89 3.18
C ALA A 70 -1.88 5.97 4.72
N HIS A 71 -2.27 4.88 5.38
CA HIS A 71 -2.25 4.76 6.83
C HIS A 71 -0.84 4.97 7.39
N TRP A 72 0.17 4.25 6.89
CA TRP A 72 1.55 4.34 7.39
C TRP A 72 2.17 5.71 7.17
N LEU A 73 1.91 6.34 6.02
CA LEU A 73 2.34 7.72 5.76
C LEU A 73 1.73 8.71 6.78
N ALA A 74 0.45 8.57 7.11
CA ALA A 74 -0.20 9.39 8.12
C ALA A 74 0.40 9.16 9.51
N GLN A 75 0.70 7.91 9.88
CA GLN A 75 1.37 7.58 11.15
C GLN A 75 2.76 8.22 11.25
N LEU A 76 3.60 8.06 10.22
CA LEU A 76 4.94 8.64 10.19
C LEU A 76 4.90 10.18 10.29
N LYS A 77 3.98 10.83 9.59
CA LYS A 77 3.78 12.29 9.66
C LYS A 77 3.38 12.74 11.06
N ARG A 78 2.51 11.97 11.74
CA ARG A 78 2.07 12.24 13.11
C ARG A 78 3.24 12.17 14.08
N ILE A 79 4.02 11.09 14.04
CA ILE A 79 5.18 10.88 14.93
C ILE A 79 6.23 11.97 14.70
N ALA A 80 6.57 12.25 13.44
CA ALA A 80 7.55 13.30 13.10
C ALA A 80 7.12 14.72 13.53
N SER A 81 5.82 14.96 13.65
CA SER A 81 5.29 16.25 14.13
C SER A 81 5.28 16.36 15.65
N GLN A 82 5.27 15.23 16.37
CA GLN A 82 5.36 15.19 17.84
C GLN A 82 6.80 15.38 18.33
N GLU A 83 7.81 14.95 17.58
CA GLU A 83 9.22 15.16 17.95
C GLU A 83 9.72 16.61 17.72
N ARG A 84 8.97 17.42 16.98
CA ARG A 84 9.30 18.85 16.70
C ARG A 84 8.71 19.83 17.71
N LYS A 85 7.90 19.35 18.65
CA LYS A 85 7.31 20.14 19.74
C LYS A 85 8.02 19.81 21.05
#